data_AF-A0A8T5MQN6-F1
#
_entry.id   AF-A0A8T5MQN6-F1
#
_cell.length_a   1.000
_cell.length_b   1.000
_cell.length_c   1.000
_cell.angle_alpha   90.00
_cell.angle_beta   90.00
_cell.angle_gamma   90.00
#
_symmetry.space_group_name_H-M   'P 1'
#
loop_
_entity.id
_entity.type
_entity.pdbx_description
1 polymer ?
#
loop_
_entity_poly.entity_id
_entity_poly.type
_entity_poly.pdbx_seq_one_letter_code
_entity_poly.pdbx_strand_id
1 'polypeptide(L)'
;MESLWRPLSQNLTRPDYTILLTVSEEEQLRRFKDKEELSLSDKFSLMSDVRNKVRGLYEQIAERENWIKIDTTGRNAESVASEIKERFLE
;
A
#
# COMPACT_ATOMS: atom_id res chain seq x y z
N MET A 1 -4.82 -14.03 -24.75
CA MET A 1 -3.70 -13.83 -23.80
C MET A 1 -4.12 -13.93 -22.33
N GLU A 2 -5.42 -14.01 -22.00
CA GLU A 2 -5.91 -14.13 -20.62
C GLU A 2 -5.85 -15.54 -20.01
N SER A 3 -5.56 -16.60 -20.81
CA SER A 3 -5.68 -17.99 -20.35
C SER A 3 -4.44 -18.56 -19.63
N LEU A 4 -3.26 -17.97 -19.79
CA LEU A 4 -2.03 -18.47 -19.16
C LEU A 4 -1.88 -18.04 -17.69
N TRP A 5 -2.58 -16.99 -17.27
CA TRP A 5 -2.42 -16.39 -15.93
C TRP A 5 -3.35 -17.01 -14.88
N ARG A 6 -4.52 -17.50 -15.26
CA ARG A 6 -5.50 -18.12 -14.34
C ARG A 6 -4.95 -19.33 -13.57
N PRO A 7 -4.19 -20.26 -14.16
CA PRO A 7 -3.65 -21.40 -13.41
C PRO A 7 -2.59 -20.97 -12.38
N LEU A 8 -1.82 -19.92 -12.69
CA LEU A 8 -0.74 -19.45 -11.82
C LEU A 8 -1.27 -18.72 -10.59
N SER A 9 -2.32 -17.89 -10.74
CA SER A 9 -2.90 -17.17 -9.60
C SER A 9 -3.70 -18.05 -8.64
N GLN A 10 -4.24 -19.19 -9.12
CA GLN A 10 -4.97 -20.15 -8.28
C GLN A 10 -4.06 -20.94 -7.33
N ASN A 11 -2.77 -21.05 -7.65
CA ASN A 11 -1.78 -21.74 -6.81
C ASN A 11 -1.04 -20.80 -5.84
N LEU A 12 -1.37 -19.50 -5.85
CA LEU A 12 -0.77 -18.56 -4.90
C LEU A 12 -1.46 -18.70 -3.54
N THR A 13 -0.65 -18.91 -2.50
CA THR A 13 -1.12 -18.83 -1.12
C THR A 13 -1.72 -17.46 -0.88
N ARG A 14 -2.97 -17.42 -0.44
CA ARG A 14 -3.63 -16.17 -0.06
C ARG A 14 -3.20 -15.79 1.35
N PRO A 15 -2.88 -14.52 1.60
CA PRO A 15 -2.62 -14.07 2.95
C PRO A 15 -3.91 -14.12 3.76
N ASP A 16 -3.82 -14.49 5.04
CA ASP A 16 -4.96 -14.44 5.98
C ASP A 16 -5.43 -13.00 6.20
N TYR A 17 -4.49 -12.05 6.14
CA TYR A 17 -4.74 -10.64 6.32
C TYR A 17 -3.95 -9.81 5.31
N THR A 18 -4.59 -8.78 4.77
CA THR A 18 -3.92 -7.77 3.94
C THR A 18 -4.17 -6.39 4.52
N ILE A 19 -3.12 -5.58 4.55
CA ILE A 19 -3.13 -4.23 5.13
C ILE A 19 -2.86 -3.22 4.02
N LEU A 20 -3.75 -2.24 3.86
CA LEU A 20 -3.52 -1.08 3.02
C LEU A 20 -3.04 0.07 3.89
N LEU A 21 -1.76 0.43 3.74
CA LEU A 21 -1.21 1.64 4.34
C LEU A 21 -1.52 2.84 3.43
N THR A 22 -2.23 3.83 3.97
CA THR A 22 -2.50 5.09 3.27
C THR A 22 -1.68 6.22 3.87
N VAL A 23 -1.43 7.25 3.07
CA VAL A 23 -0.70 8.45 3.48
C VAL A 23 -1.19 9.61 2.62
N SER A 24 -1.29 10.80 3.21
CA SER A 24 -1.60 12.02 2.46
C SER A 24 -0.54 12.29 1.39
N GLU A 25 -0.95 12.93 0.31
CA GLU A 25 -0.02 13.31 -0.76
C GLU A 25 1.07 14.26 -0.27
N GLU A 26 0.72 15.22 0.57
CA GLU A 26 1.66 16.18 1.15
C GLU A 26 2.73 15.47 1.98
N GLU A 27 2.34 14.51 2.82
CA GLU A 27 3.26 13.76 3.67
C GLU A 27 4.14 12.82 2.83
N GLN A 28 3.59 12.20 1.79
CA GLN A 28 4.36 11.38 0.86
C GLN A 28 5.44 12.21 0.14
N LEU A 29 5.08 13.39 -0.37
CA LEU A 29 6.02 14.30 -1.02
C LEU A 29 7.08 14.82 -0.05
N ARG A 30 6.70 15.12 1.20
CA ARG A 30 7.64 15.51 2.26
C ARG A 30 8.68 14.41 2.50
N ARG A 31 8.26 13.15 2.65
CA ARG A 31 9.17 12.00 2.85
C ARG A 31 10.12 11.77 1.67
N PHE A 32 9.74 12.15 0.45
CA PHE A 32 10.63 12.07 -0.71
C PHE A 32 11.68 13.18 -0.77
N LYS A 33 11.38 14.38 -0.27
CA LYS A 33 12.35 15.49 -0.24
C LYS A 33 13.57 15.18 0.64
N ASP A 34 13.37 14.36 1.66
CA ASP A 34 14.42 14.00 2.61
C ASP A 34 15.30 12.82 2.14
N LYS A 35 15.03 12.24 0.95
CA LYS A 35 15.82 11.15 0.37
C LYS A 35 16.90 11.67 -0.58
N GLU A 36 18.15 11.24 -0.36
CA GLU A 36 19.28 11.55 -1.25
C GLU A 36 19.13 10.90 -2.64
N GLU A 37 18.58 9.69 -2.71
CA GLU A 37 18.30 8.98 -3.96
C GLU A 37 16.88 8.40 -3.99
N LEU A 38 16.20 8.59 -5.13
CA LEU A 38 14.86 8.04 -5.38
C LEU A 38 14.95 6.73 -6.15
N SER A 39 14.34 5.68 -5.60
CA SER A 39 14.16 4.40 -6.27
C SER A 39 13.21 4.53 -7.48
N LEU A 40 13.16 3.51 -8.34
CA LEU A 40 12.18 3.47 -9.44
C LEU A 40 10.74 3.55 -8.91
N SER A 41 10.42 2.85 -7.83
CA SER A 41 9.09 2.92 -7.19
C SER A 41 8.78 4.32 -6.64
N ASP A 42 9.78 5.02 -6.09
CA ASP A 42 9.61 6.40 -5.65
C ASP A 42 9.28 7.32 -6.84
N LYS A 43 10.00 7.16 -7.96
CA LYS A 43 9.75 7.93 -9.20
C LYS A 43 8.36 7.64 -9.80
N PHE A 44 7.92 6.39 -9.79
CA PHE A 44 6.55 6.03 -10.21
C PHE A 44 5.49 6.67 -9.32
N SER A 45 5.75 6.78 -8.01
CA SER A 45 4.83 7.39 -7.05
C SER A 45 4.75 8.92 -7.19
N LEU A 46 5.77 9.56 -7.76
CA LEU A 46 5.78 11.00 -8.02
C LEU A 46 4.95 11.40 -9.25
N MET A 47 4.72 10.47 -10.20
CA MET A 47 3.85 10.72 -11.36
C MET A 47 2.39 10.81 -10.91
N SER A 48 1.81 12.01 -10.91
CA SER A 48 0.47 12.29 -10.37
C SER A 48 -0.62 11.36 -10.91
N ASP A 49 -0.62 11.14 -12.22
CA ASP A 49 -1.65 10.33 -12.89
C ASP A 49 -1.55 8.85 -12.51
N VAL A 50 -0.32 8.35 -12.38
CA VAL A 50 -0.06 6.98 -11.95
C VAL A 50 -0.41 6.82 -10.48
N ARG A 51 0.02 7.75 -9.62
CA ARG A 51 -0.28 7.75 -8.19
C ARG A 51 -1.78 7.71 -7.92
N ASN A 52 -2.55 8.59 -8.55
CA ASN A 52 -3.99 8.67 -8.33
C ASN A 52 -4.72 7.42 -8.82
N LYS A 53 -4.33 6.88 -9.99
CA LYS A 53 -4.88 5.62 -10.52
C LYS A 53 -4.57 4.43 -9.61
N VAL A 54 -3.31 4.30 -9.18
CA VAL A 54 -2.86 3.18 -8.33
C VAL A 54 -3.51 3.27 -6.96
N ARG A 55 -3.58 4.46 -6.35
CA ARG A 55 -4.26 4.69 -5.07
C ARG A 55 -5.72 4.28 -5.15
N GLY A 56 -6.46 4.80 -6.13
CA GLY A 56 -7.87 4.48 -6.31
C GLY A 56 -8.11 2.99 -6.55
N LEU A 57 -7.23 2.33 -7.32
CA LEU A 57 -7.31 0.88 -7.55
C LEU A 57 -7.16 0.08 -6.24
N TYR A 58 -6.14 0.39 -5.43
CA TYR A 58 -5.93 -0.31 -4.16
C TYR A 58 -7.02 0.00 -3.14
N GLU A 59 -7.57 1.22 -3.11
CA GLU A 59 -8.70 1.56 -2.24
C GLU A 59 -9.95 0.74 -2.56
N GLN A 60 -10.25 0.56 -3.86
CA GLN A 60 -11.35 -0.27 -4.34
C GLN A 60 -11.14 -1.76 -4.04
N ILE A 61 -9.91 -2.27 -4.24
CA ILE A 61 -9.59 -3.67 -3.89
C ILE A 61 -9.71 -3.87 -2.39
N ALA A 62 -9.17 -2.95 -1.59
CA ALA A 62 -9.22 -3.03 -0.14
C ALA A 62 -10.64 -3.03 0.40
N GLU A 63 -11.55 -2.27 -0.22
CA GLU A 63 -12.97 -2.31 0.12
C GLU A 63 -13.61 -3.65 -0.27
N ARG A 64 -13.39 -4.12 -1.51
CA ARG A 64 -13.96 -5.38 -2.00
C ARG A 64 -13.50 -6.60 -1.20
N GLU A 65 -12.23 -6.63 -0.81
CA GLU A 65 -11.58 -7.77 -0.17
C GLU A 65 -11.47 -7.60 1.36
N ASN A 66 -12.13 -6.58 1.94
CA ASN A 66 -12.11 -6.27 3.37
C ASN A 66 -10.70 -6.14 3.98
N TRP A 67 -9.78 -5.48 3.28
CA TRP A 67 -8.44 -5.23 3.81
C TRP A 67 -8.47 -4.23 4.96
N ILE A 68 -7.51 -4.36 5.86
CA ILE A 68 -7.34 -3.45 6.98
C ILE A 68 -6.68 -2.17 6.47
N LYS A 69 -7.38 -1.05 6.56
CA LYS A 69 -6.86 0.27 6.14
C LYS A 69 -6.25 0.99 7.35
N ILE A 70 -5.01 1.44 7.22
CA ILE A 70 -4.30 2.21 8.25
C ILE A 70 -3.75 3.50 7.62
N ASP A 71 -4.19 4.64 8.14
CA ASP A 71 -3.61 5.94 7.78
C ASP A 71 -2.32 6.18 8.57
N THR A 72 -1.25 6.46 7.84
CA THR A 72 0.11 6.69 8.34
C THR A 72 0.53 8.16 8.27
N THR A 73 -0.38 9.05 7.90
CA THR A 73 -0.14 10.49 7.81
C THR A 73 0.31 11.06 9.15
N GLY A 74 1.49 11.68 9.18
CA GLY A 74 2.07 12.26 10.41
C GLY A 74 2.52 11.24 11.47
N ARG A 75 2.48 9.94 11.16
CA ARG A 75 2.85 8.87 12.11
C ARG A 75 4.25 8.35 11.83
N ASN A 76 4.94 7.96 12.90
CA ASN A 76 6.22 7.25 12.80
C ASN A 76 6.00 5.74 12.59
N ALA A 77 7.06 5.05 12.16
CA ALA A 77 6.99 3.61 11.86
C ALA A 77 6.65 2.77 13.10
N GLU A 78 7.14 3.15 14.28
CA GLU A 78 6.92 2.42 15.53
C GLU A 78 5.44 2.40 15.93
N SER A 79 4.76 3.56 15.87
CA SER A 79 3.33 3.67 16.15
C SER A 79 2.48 2.83 15.20
N VAL A 80 2.84 2.80 13.91
CA VAL A 80 2.13 1.99 12.91
C VAL A 80 2.36 0.50 13.17
N ALA A 81 3.59 0.11 13.49
CA ALA A 81 3.93 -1.28 13.80
C ALA A 81 3.22 -1.78 15.08
N SER A 82 3.08 -0.93 16.10
CA SER A 82 2.33 -1.26 17.31
C SER A 82 0.86 -1.47 17.03
N GLU A 83 0.21 -0.60 16.26
CA GLU A 83 -1.20 -0.78 15.86
C GLU A 83 -1.40 -2.08 15.07
N ILE A 84 -0.49 -2.38 14.13
CA ILE A 84 -0.55 -3.63 13.38
C ILE A 84 -0.48 -4.80 14.35
N LYS A 85 0.48 -4.82 15.28
CA LYS A 85 0.60 -5.88 16.29
C LYS A 85 -0.67 -6.03 17.13
N GLU A 86 -1.22 -4.94 17.65
CA GLU A 86 -2.45 -4.96 18.47
C GLU A 86 -3.66 -5.52 17.71
N ARG A 87 -3.71 -5.37 16.39
CA ARG A 87 -4.79 -5.92 15.56
C ARG A 87 -4.66 -7.42 15.27
N PHE A 88 -3.49 -8.01 15.43
CA PHE A 88 -3.20 -9.40 15.03
C PHE A 88 -2.63 -10.29 16.14
N LEU A 89 -2.30 -9.72 17.30
CA LEU A 89 -1.88 -10.45 18.49
C LEU A 89 -2.92 -10.22 19.59
N GLU A 90 -3.75 -11.22 19.85
CA GLU A 90 -4.45 -11.39 21.13
C GLU A 90 -3.45 -11.84 22.21
#